data_AF-A0A147BJL6-F1
#
_entry.id   AF-A0A147BJL6-F1
#
_cell.length_a   1.000
_cell.length_b   1.000
_cell.length_c   1.000
_cell.angle_alpha   90.00
_cell.angle_beta   90.00
_cell.angle_gamma   90.00
#
_symmetry.space_group_name_H-M   'P 1'
#
loop_
_entity.id
_entity.type
_entity.pdbx_description
1 polymer ?
#
loop_
_entity_poly.entity_id
_entity_poly.type
_entity_poly.pdbx_seq_one_letter_code
_entity_poly.pdbx_strand_id
1 'polypeptide(L)'
;MAYKSFVRSKLEHANIIWWPHQEYVNKLESVQNKASRYIMLDCSRTSSVTIIKTNLELKPLTVRTKLARLAFLHGIYYSSSEFRSLYLQDPSYISKCRDPLKFQPLFSRTNKFQ
;
A
#
# COMPACT_ATOMS: atom_id res chain seq x y z
N MET A 1 -6.54 -20.55 0.94
CA MET A 1 -7.64 -19.61 0.62
C MET A 1 -7.92 -18.59 1.73
N ALA A 2 -8.03 -18.99 3.00
CA ALA A 2 -8.41 -18.10 4.11
C ALA A 2 -7.57 -16.80 4.25
N TYR A 3 -6.25 -16.86 4.08
CA TYR A 3 -5.40 -15.66 4.13
C TYR A 3 -5.75 -14.62 3.05
N LYS A 4 -6.01 -15.08 1.81
CA LYS A 4 -6.32 -14.21 0.66
C LYS A 4 -7.70 -13.58 0.80
N SER A 5 -8.69 -14.30 1.33
CA SER A 5 -10.05 -13.78 1.45
C SER A 5 -10.24 -12.88 2.68
N PHE A 6 -9.82 -13.31 3.87
CA PHE A 6 -10.13 -12.60 5.11
C PHE A 6 -9.07 -11.58 5.50
N VAL A 7 -7.82 -12.02 5.63
CA VAL A 7 -6.73 -11.18 6.16
C VAL A 7 -6.32 -10.13 5.14
N ARG A 8 -6.08 -10.57 3.90
CA ARG A 8 -5.61 -9.69 2.83
C ARG A 8 -6.63 -8.62 2.47
N SER A 9 -7.91 -8.97 2.32
CA SER A 9 -8.97 -7.99 1.99
C SER A 9 -9.06 -6.87 3.05
N LYS A 10 -9.08 -7.23 4.33
CA LYS A 10 -9.10 -6.27 5.44
C LYS A 10 -7.87 -5.35 5.42
N LEU A 11 -6.68 -5.90 5.17
CA LEU A 11 -5.44 -5.12 5.10
C LEU A 11 -5.44 -4.15 3.91
N GLU A 12 -5.88 -4.60 2.74
CA GLU A 12 -5.91 -3.77 1.53
C GLU A 12 -6.89 -2.60 1.67
N HIS A 13 -8.03 -2.83 2.32
CA HIS A 13 -8.98 -1.77 2.64
C HIS A 13 -8.43 -0.80 3.70
N ALA A 14 -7.90 -1.31 4.81
CA ALA A 14 -7.39 -0.50 5.91
C ALA A 14 -6.18 0.37 5.49
N ASN A 15 -5.34 -0.13 4.57
CA ASN A 15 -4.17 0.56 4.08
C ASN A 15 -4.46 1.95 3.46
N ILE A 16 -5.62 2.12 2.82
CA ILE A 16 -6.00 3.40 2.21
C ILE A 16 -6.15 4.49 3.30
N ILE A 17 -6.69 4.10 4.46
CA ILE A 17 -6.97 5.00 5.58
C ILE A 17 -5.71 5.18 6.44
N TRP A 18 -5.00 4.08 6.72
CA TRP A 18 -3.89 4.05 7.66
C TRP A 18 -2.75 3.20 7.14
N TRP A 19 -1.57 3.81 7.01
CA TRP A 19 -0.33 3.11 6.70
C TRP A 19 0.74 3.40 7.76
N PRO A 20 1.10 2.41 8.58
CA PRO A 20 2.04 2.63 9.68
C PRO A 20 3.49 2.83 9.20
N HIS A 21 4.25 3.59 9.99
CA HIS A 21 5.71 3.65 9.87
C HIS A 21 6.33 2.28 10.23
N GLN A 22 7.53 2.02 9.71
CA GLN A 22 8.22 0.73 9.51
C GLN A 22 7.96 -0.43 10.52
N GLU A 23 7.78 -0.17 11.81
CA GLU A 23 7.69 -1.21 12.84
C GLU A 23 6.52 -2.20 12.62
N TYR A 24 5.33 -1.69 12.29
CA TYR A 24 4.15 -2.54 12.13
C TYR A 24 4.14 -3.31 10.80
N VAL A 25 4.84 -2.82 9.78
CA VAL A 25 4.93 -3.47 8.47
C VAL A 25 5.54 -4.87 8.61
N ASN A 26 6.61 -4.99 9.41
CA ASN A 26 7.27 -6.27 9.65
C ASN A 26 6.36 -7.25 10.40
N LYS A 27 5.60 -6.76 11.39
CA LYS A 27 4.63 -7.57 12.14
C LYS A 27 3.52 -8.08 11.23
N LEU A 28 2.99 -7.24 10.34
CA LEU A 28 1.96 -7.62 9.36
C LEU A 28 2.51 -8.61 8.31
N GLU A 29 3.70 -8.38 7.78
CA GLU A 29 4.36 -9.30 6.84
C GLU A 29 4.67 -10.65 7.51
N SER A 30 4.90 -10.70 8.83
CA SER A 30 5.09 -11.95 9.56
C SER A 30 3.86 -12.87 9.49
N VAL A 31 2.65 -12.30 9.47
CA VAL A 31 1.40 -13.07 9.31
C VAL A 31 1.33 -13.69 7.92
N GLN A 32 1.71 -12.92 6.88
CA GLN A 32 1.83 -13.45 5.52
C GLN A 32 2.85 -14.58 5.46
N ASN A 33 4.02 -14.41 6.08
CA ASN A 33 5.08 -15.41 6.10
C ASN A 33 4.61 -16.71 6.76
N LYS A 34 3.93 -16.62 7.91
CA LYS A 34 3.35 -17.78 8.61
C LYS A 34 2.28 -18.48 7.76
N ALA A 35 1.38 -17.72 7.14
CA ALA A 35 0.37 -18.28 6.24
C ALA A 35 1.00 -18.97 5.02
N SER A 36 2.08 -18.41 4.47
CA SER A 36 2.77 -18.98 3.31
C SER A 36 3.42 -20.32 3.66
N ARG A 37 4.10 -20.40 4.81
CA ARG A 37 4.67 -21.65 5.35
C ARG A 37 3.60 -22.70 5.61
N TYR A 38 2.47 -22.29 6.22
CA TYR A 38 1.35 -23.19 6.49
C TYR A 38 0.75 -23.78 5.21
N ILE A 39 0.57 -22.97 4.16
CA ILE A 39 0.03 -23.45 2.87
C ILE A 39 0.97 -24.45 2.19
N MET A 40 2.29 -24.26 2.28
CA MET A 40 3.27 -25.19 1.70
C MET A 40 3.61 -26.37 2.60
N LEU A 41 3.05 -26.44 3.82
CA LEU A 41 3.46 -27.37 4.87
C LEU A 41 4.99 -27.37 5.14
N ASP A 42 5.69 -26.30 4.79
CA ASP A 42 7.14 -26.17 4.94
C ASP A 42 7.47 -25.21 6.09
N CYS A 43 7.77 -25.82 7.24
CA CYS A 43 8.20 -25.14 8.45
C CYS A 43 9.70 -25.30 8.72
N SER A 44 10.50 -25.72 7.72
CA SER A 44 11.93 -25.88 7.90
C SER A 44 12.64 -24.55 8.19
N ARG A 45 13.69 -24.58 8.99
CA ARG A 45 14.53 -23.40 9.27
C ARG A 45 15.40 -23.00 8.08
N THR A 46 15.73 -23.95 7.20
CA THR A 46 16.55 -23.72 6.01
C THR A 46 15.75 -23.25 4.81
N SER A 47 14.42 -23.40 4.84
CA SER A 47 13.56 -22.98 3.73
C SER A 47 13.38 -21.47 3.72
N SER A 48 13.65 -20.90 2.54
CA SER A 48 13.54 -19.47 2.30
C SER A 48 12.09 -19.06 2.11
N VAL A 49 11.61 -18.18 2.99
CA VAL A 49 10.22 -17.67 2.93
C VAL A 49 9.97 -16.84 1.67
N THR A 50 10.98 -16.16 1.14
CA THR A 50 10.83 -15.42 -0.12
C THR A 50 10.56 -16.34 -1.29
N ILE A 51 11.25 -17.49 -1.37
CA ILE A 51 11.02 -18.51 -2.41
C ILE A 51 9.62 -19.13 -2.26
N ILE A 52 9.22 -19.45 -1.03
CA ILE A 52 7.87 -19.96 -0.74
C ILE A 52 6.80 -18.95 -1.20
N LYS A 53 7.01 -17.66 -0.93
CA LYS A 53 6.09 -16.60 -1.36
C LYS A 53 6.06 -16.43 -2.88
N THR A 54 7.20 -16.54 -3.57
CA THR A 54 7.22 -16.46 -5.04
C THR A 54 6.48 -17.64 -5.67
N ASN A 55 6.64 -18.84 -5.13
CA ASN A 55 5.92 -20.04 -5.59
C ASN A 55 4.39 -19.91 -5.38
N LEU A 56 3.97 -19.22 -4.31
CA LEU A 56 2.56 -18.94 -4.01
C LEU A 56 2.02 -17.65 -4.69
N GLU A 57 2.85 -16.98 -5.49
CA GLU A 57 2.57 -15.68 -6.13
C GLU A 57 2.15 -14.58 -5.13
N LEU A 58 2.65 -14.66 -3.89
CA LEU A 58 2.33 -13.72 -2.83
C LEU A 58 3.32 -12.54 -2.84
N LYS A 59 2.90 -11.46 -3.50
CA LYS A 59 3.65 -10.18 -3.51
C LYS A 59 3.83 -9.64 -2.07
N PRO A 60 4.97 -8.97 -1.77
CA PRO A 60 5.22 -8.37 -0.46
C PRO A 60 4.20 -7.28 -0.16
N LEU A 61 3.89 -7.07 1.12
CA LEU A 61 2.87 -6.12 1.56
C LEU A 61 3.16 -4.72 1.04
N THR A 62 4.39 -4.22 1.18
CA THR A 62 4.81 -2.87 0.73
C THR A 62 4.50 -2.59 -0.75
N VAL A 63 4.75 -3.56 -1.63
CA VAL A 63 4.48 -3.42 -3.07
C VAL A 63 2.98 -3.40 -3.34
N ARG A 64 2.22 -4.31 -2.72
CA ARG A 64 0.75 -4.36 -2.87
C ARG A 64 0.11 -3.07 -2.38
N THR A 65 0.58 -2.59 -1.24
CA THR A 65 0.17 -1.33 -0.64
C THR A 65 0.40 -0.14 -1.56
N LYS A 66 1.60 -0.03 -2.14
CA LYS A 66 1.94 1.04 -3.07
C LYS A 66 1.00 1.03 -4.28
N LEU A 67 0.75 -0.16 -4.85
CA LEU A 67 -0.17 -0.32 -5.97
C LEU A 67 -1.61 0.06 -5.60
N ALA A 68 -2.12 -0.40 -4.45
CA ALA A 68 -3.47 -0.07 -4.01
C ALA A 68 -3.67 1.43 -3.81
N ARG A 69 -2.69 2.11 -3.22
CA ARG A 69 -2.73 3.57 -3.02
C ARG A 69 -2.66 4.33 -4.34
N LEU A 70 -1.84 3.88 -5.29
CA LEU A 70 -1.77 4.46 -6.62
C LEU A 70 -3.08 4.28 -7.39
N ALA A 71 -3.66 3.07 -7.36
CA ALA A 71 -4.94 2.78 -8.00
C ALA A 71 -6.08 3.62 -7.40
N PHE A 72 -6.10 3.75 -6.08
CA PHE A 72 -7.07 4.60 -5.38
C PHE A 72 -6.90 6.08 -5.74
N LEU A 73 -5.67 6.59 -5.71
CA LEU A 73 -5.37 7.97 -6.13
C LEU A 73 -5.80 8.23 -7.58
N HIS A 74 -5.48 7.30 -8.48
CA HIS A 74 -5.91 7.38 -9.88
C HIS A 74 -7.44 7.43 -9.99
N GLY A 75 -8.15 6.59 -9.23
CA GLY A 75 -9.61 6.60 -9.17
C GLY A 75 -10.18 7.95 -8.72
N ILE A 76 -9.60 8.57 -7.69
CA ILE A 76 -10.03 9.91 -7.24
C ILE A 76 -9.70 10.96 -8.30
N TYR A 77 -8.52 10.90 -8.92
CA TYR A 77 -8.08 11.90 -9.89
C TYR A 77 -8.99 11.96 -11.12
N TYR A 78 -9.42 10.81 -11.64
CA TYR A 78 -10.34 10.75 -12.78
C TYR A 78 -11.82 10.81 -12.35
N SER A 79 -12.11 10.89 -11.05
CA SER A 79 -13.47 11.07 -10.55
C SER A 79 -13.94 12.52 -10.72
N SER A 80 -15.24 12.70 -11.00
CA SER A 80 -15.93 14.01 -11.03
C SER A 80 -16.36 14.49 -9.64
N SER A 81 -15.80 13.94 -8.56
CA SER A 81 -16.17 14.32 -7.19
C SER A 81 -15.67 15.72 -6.79
N GLU A 82 -16.46 16.43 -5.99
CA GLU A 82 -16.07 17.69 -5.35
C GLU A 82 -14.77 17.54 -4.53
N PHE A 83 -14.55 16.37 -3.94
CA PHE A 83 -13.34 16.04 -3.19
C PHE A 83 -12.07 16.22 -4.04
N ARG A 84 -12.11 15.80 -5.31
CA ARG A 84 -10.98 16.01 -6.22
C ARG A 84 -10.68 17.50 -6.38
N SER A 85 -11.71 18.32 -6.63
CA SER A 85 -11.51 19.76 -6.87
C SER A 85 -10.92 20.47 -5.64
N LEU A 86 -11.31 20.05 -4.44
CA LEU A 86 -10.89 20.65 -3.18
C LEU A 86 -9.48 20.23 -2.77
N TYR A 87 -9.11 18.96 -2.95
CA TYR A 87 -7.87 18.39 -2.40
C TYR A 87 -6.79 18.07 -3.43
N LEU A 88 -7.13 17.88 -4.71
CA LEU A 88 -6.20 17.53 -5.78
C LEU A 88 -6.12 18.67 -6.80
N GLN A 89 -5.62 19.82 -6.34
CA GLN A 89 -5.38 20.98 -7.19
C GLN A 89 -4.15 20.77 -8.07
N ASP A 90 -4.24 21.29 -9.29
CA ASP A 90 -3.11 21.34 -10.21
C ASP A 90 -2.01 22.25 -9.63
N PRO A 91 -0.73 21.90 -9.83
CA PRO A 91 0.37 22.68 -9.30
C PRO A 91 0.40 24.07 -9.96
N SER A 92 0.68 25.10 -9.16
CA SER A 92 0.82 26.49 -9.63
C SER A 92 1.95 26.68 -10.66
N TYR A 93 2.93 25.77 -10.68
CA TYR A 93 4.04 25.80 -11.64
C TYR A 93 4.45 24.39 -12.07
N ILE A 94 4.55 24.18 -13.39
CA ILE A 94 5.06 22.96 -14.02
C ILE A 94 6.34 23.29 -14.78
N SER A 95 7.49 22.87 -14.24
CA SER A 95 8.78 22.95 -14.93
C SER A 95 8.78 22.10 -16.21
N LYS A 96 9.30 22.63 -17.32
CA LYS A 96 9.40 21.91 -18.62
C LYS A 96 10.16 20.58 -18.56
N CYS A 97 11.15 20.43 -17.68
CA CYS A 97 11.97 19.21 -17.58
C CYS A 97 11.38 18.12 -16.67
N ARG A 98 10.09 18.16 -16.34
CA ARG A 98 9.51 17.20 -15.39
C ARG A 98 8.12 16.74 -15.84
N ASP A 99 7.71 15.58 -15.32
CA ASP A 99 6.47 14.88 -15.64
C ASP A 99 5.24 15.82 -15.68
N PRO A 100 4.34 15.65 -16.67
CA PRO A 100 3.18 16.51 -16.86
C PRO A 100 2.07 16.27 -15.82
N LEU A 101 2.00 15.07 -15.24
CA LEU A 101 0.98 14.66 -14.26
C LEU A 101 1.48 14.87 -12.84
N LYS A 102 1.49 16.13 -12.39
CA LYS A 102 1.85 16.50 -11.02
C LYS A 102 0.66 17.00 -10.24
N PHE A 103 0.73 16.80 -8.93
CA PHE A 103 -0.21 17.34 -7.97
C PHE A 103 0.49 18.37 -7.10
N GLN A 104 -0.26 19.39 -6.66
CA GLN A 104 0.21 20.22 -5.57
C GLN A 104 0.35 19.35 -4.31
N PRO A 105 1.51 19.36 -3.61
CA PRO A 105 1.67 18.60 -2.39
C PRO A 105 0.68 19.10 -1.33
N LEU A 106 -0.09 18.17 -0.76
CA LEU A 106 -0.93 18.45 0.41
C LEU A 106 -0.02 18.72 1.61
N PHE A 107 0.16 20.00 1.94
CA PHE A 107 0.88 20.40 3.14
C PHE A 107 0.03 20.13 4.38
N SER A 108 0.37 19.08 5.13
CA SER A 108 -0.12 18.89 6.49
C SER A 108 0.84 19.56 7.46
N ARG A 109 0.32 20.41 8.35
CA ARG A 109 1.11 20.96 9.48
C ARG A 109 1.14 19.89 10.57
N THR A 110 2.31 19.31 10.81
CA THR A 110 2.54 18.28 11.84
C THR A 110 2.47 18.83 13.28
N ASN A 111 2.64 20.14 13.46
CA ASN A 111 2.60 20.82 14.77
C ASN A 111 1.37 21.74 14.86
N LYS A 112 0.18 21.20 15.14
CA LYS A 112 -1.05 21.99 15.37
C LYS A 112 -1.61 21.89 16.80
N PHE A 113 -0.90 21.20 17.69
CA PHE A 113 -1.22 21.19 19.12
C PHE A 113 -0.09 21.91 19.87
N GLN A 114 -0.28 23.20 20.07
CA GLN A 114 0.39 24.00 21.10
C GLN A 114 -0.68 24.84 21.80
#